data_AF-A0A1H4AJ26-F1
#
_entry.id   AF-A0A1H4AJ26-F1
#
_cell.length_a   1.000
_cell.length_b   1.000
_cell.length_c   1.000
_cell.angle_alpha   90.00
_cell.angle_beta   90.00
_cell.angle_gamma   90.00
#
_symmetry.space_group_name_H-M   'P 1'
#
loop_
_entity.id
_entity.type
_entity.pdbx_description
1 polymer ?
#
loop_
_entity_poly.entity_id
_entity_poly.type
_entity_poly.pdbx_seq_one_letter_code
_entity_poly.pdbx_strand_id
1 'polypeptide(L)'
;MSKSTEFPETVSIYADNPNTRKKKFERVIQDAYGSGTYLSDYYEAENGIVSLELGNSFPKDVTDCRPGEQRVIKYIAVDDIAEINAERQGDEYILELLPREEVNRGLIDGKKRLRDDLDQAMAKASYKQIASIPAVENQLNPIKQILRWTRIYQPPFEEVRKAQGKDDEKTLRYVNTLEELGFIELRDDGHLYAQRPLDKYDLEEIEGENFTKEILGEVIEQGFKQLSRDLGLGILRNLPKFANGYYLDAVEKEDPGLHLDLDTIHENIIDWYGPSERRHEYVVRDKLDRLTSLGILEKEGEYYTSNTNTYNRMESYSPI
;
A
#
# COMPACT_ATOMS: atom_id res chain seq x y z
N MET A 1 -40.66 9.67 14.43
CA MET A 1 -39.65 10.70 14.74
C MET A 1 -38.72 10.10 15.78
N SER A 2 -37.56 9.59 15.34
CA SER A 2 -36.55 9.04 16.24
C SER A 2 -35.96 10.21 17.03
N LYS A 3 -35.98 10.13 18.37
CA LYS A 3 -35.24 11.08 19.20
C LYS A 3 -33.78 10.99 18.76
N SER A 4 -33.18 12.10 18.32
CA SER A 4 -31.72 12.18 18.21
C SER A 4 -31.21 12.14 19.64
N THR A 5 -30.82 10.96 20.10
CA THR A 5 -29.98 10.84 21.28
C THR A 5 -28.71 11.62 20.98
N GLU A 6 -28.49 12.71 21.72
CA GLU A 6 -27.24 13.46 21.65
C GLU A 6 -26.08 12.50 21.87
N PHE A 7 -25.05 12.62 21.02
CA PHE A 7 -23.85 11.81 21.14
C PHE A 7 -23.13 12.22 22.44
N PRO A 8 -22.85 11.28 23.37
CA PRO A 8 -22.23 11.63 24.63
C PRO A 8 -20.80 12.10 24.39
N GLU A 9 -20.45 13.29 24.90
CA GLU A 9 -19.08 13.81 24.85
C GLU A 9 -18.16 13.08 25.85
N THR A 10 -18.72 12.58 26.96
CA THR A 10 -17.97 11.82 27.96
C THR A 10 -18.75 10.62 28.47
N VAL A 11 -18.02 9.55 28.84
CA VAL A 11 -18.59 8.34 29.44
C VAL A 11 -17.72 7.92 30.63
N SER A 12 -18.35 7.62 31.76
CA SER A 12 -17.65 7.11 32.95
C SER A 12 -17.61 5.57 32.97
N ILE A 13 -16.46 5.01 33.33
CA ILE A 13 -16.24 3.57 33.49
C ILE A 13 -15.54 3.29 34.82
N TYR A 14 -16.11 2.42 35.66
CA TYR A 14 -15.49 2.02 36.92
C TYR A 14 -14.06 1.44 36.76
N ALA A 15 -13.17 1.87 37.65
CA ALA A 15 -11.77 1.46 37.77
C ALA A 15 -11.66 0.03 38.34
N ASP A 16 -12.07 -0.95 37.55
CA ASP A 16 -11.95 -2.37 37.86
C ASP A 16 -10.57 -2.94 37.48
N ASN A 17 -10.40 -4.26 37.53
CA ASN A 17 -9.18 -4.89 37.01
C ASN A 17 -8.95 -4.55 35.51
N PRO A 18 -7.70 -4.49 35.03
CA PRO A 18 -7.37 -3.99 33.69
C PRO A 18 -8.09 -4.73 32.54
N ASN A 19 -8.21 -6.06 32.63
CA ASN A 19 -8.86 -6.86 31.58
C ASN A 19 -10.37 -6.58 31.47
N THR A 20 -11.04 -6.41 32.61
CA THR A 20 -12.47 -6.05 32.65
C THR A 20 -12.67 -4.63 32.13
N ARG A 21 -11.76 -3.71 32.51
CA ARG A 21 -11.77 -2.32 32.06
C ARG A 21 -11.60 -2.22 30.54
N LYS A 22 -10.61 -2.91 29.94
CA LYS A 22 -10.41 -2.93 28.48
C LYS A 22 -11.67 -3.34 27.73
N LYS A 23 -12.34 -4.42 28.16
CA LYS A 23 -13.61 -4.87 27.56
C LYS A 23 -14.75 -3.85 27.70
N LYS A 24 -14.79 -3.11 28.81
CA LYS A 24 -15.78 -2.04 29.02
C LYS A 24 -15.51 -0.86 28.09
N PHE A 25 -14.25 -0.42 27.94
CA PHE A 25 -13.88 0.61 26.97
C PHE A 25 -14.30 0.21 25.56
N GLU A 26 -13.93 -1.01 25.13
CA GLU A 26 -14.27 -1.51 23.80
C GLU A 26 -15.80 -1.52 23.56
N ARG A 27 -16.58 -1.94 24.56
CA ARG A 27 -18.05 -1.91 24.46
C ARG A 27 -18.59 -0.50 24.32
N VAL A 28 -18.09 0.47 25.10
CA VAL A 28 -18.51 1.88 25.01
C VAL A 28 -18.18 2.44 23.64
N ILE A 29 -17.00 2.13 23.11
CA ILE A 29 -16.56 2.54 21.77
C ILE A 29 -17.45 1.93 20.68
N GLN A 30 -17.82 0.64 20.80
CA GLN A 30 -18.74 -0.02 19.87
C GLN A 30 -20.15 0.56 19.92
N ASP A 31 -20.65 0.87 21.12
CA ASP A 31 -21.95 1.53 21.29
C ASP A 31 -21.94 2.95 20.71
N ALA A 32 -20.81 3.67 20.82
CA ALA A 32 -20.64 5.02 20.33
C ALA A 32 -20.45 5.09 18.80
N TYR A 33 -19.58 4.26 18.22
CA TYR A 33 -19.10 4.38 16.84
C TYR A 33 -19.56 3.24 15.92
N GLY A 34 -20.13 2.18 16.47
CA GLY A 34 -20.64 1.03 15.73
C GLY A 34 -19.88 -0.26 16.00
N SER A 35 -20.52 -1.40 15.72
CA SER A 35 -20.01 -2.74 16.06
C SER A 35 -18.74 -3.17 15.31
N GLY A 36 -18.35 -2.45 14.25
CA GLY A 36 -17.11 -2.70 13.53
C GLY A 36 -15.88 -2.08 14.21
N THR A 37 -16.07 -1.15 15.15
CA THR A 37 -14.98 -0.45 15.83
C THR A 37 -14.41 -1.30 16.96
N TYR A 38 -13.09 -1.31 17.11
CA TYR A 38 -12.35 -2.04 18.13
C TYR A 38 -11.19 -1.21 18.67
N LEU A 39 -10.55 -1.70 19.74
CA LEU A 39 -9.31 -1.12 20.27
C LEU A 39 -8.11 -1.72 19.53
N SER A 40 -7.45 -0.94 18.67
CA SER A 40 -6.22 -1.37 17.97
C SER A 40 -5.05 -1.43 18.94
N ASP A 41 -4.91 -0.41 19.80
CA ASP A 41 -3.94 -0.39 20.89
C ASP A 41 -4.55 0.13 22.21
N TYR A 42 -3.91 -0.21 23.32
CA TYR A 42 -4.28 0.17 24.67
C TYR A 42 -3.02 0.43 25.49
N TYR A 43 -2.88 1.66 25.97
CA TYR A 43 -1.81 2.04 26.87
C TYR A 43 -2.35 2.71 28.12
N GLU A 44 -1.88 2.29 29.29
CA GLU A 44 -2.22 2.89 30.58
C GLU A 44 -0.94 3.31 31.30
N ALA A 45 -0.81 4.61 31.52
CA ALA A 45 0.30 5.20 32.22
C ALA A 45 0.11 5.09 33.75
N GLU A 46 1.23 5.11 34.48
CA GLU A 46 1.23 5.05 35.95
C GLU A 46 0.49 6.22 36.61
N ASN A 47 0.36 7.35 35.91
CA ASN A 47 -0.38 8.53 36.37
C ASN A 47 -1.91 8.41 36.20
N GLY A 48 -2.41 7.28 35.70
CA GLY A 48 -3.85 7.04 35.52
C GLY A 48 -4.44 7.58 34.22
N ILE A 49 -3.59 8.05 33.29
CA ILE A 49 -4.00 8.36 31.92
C ILE A 49 -4.02 7.07 31.10
N VAL A 50 -5.09 6.85 30.35
CA VAL A 50 -5.23 5.76 29.38
C VAL A 50 -5.33 6.37 27.99
N SER A 51 -4.49 5.92 27.07
CA SER A 51 -4.64 6.18 25.63
C SER A 51 -5.19 4.92 24.95
N LEU A 52 -6.18 5.13 24.09
CA LEU A 52 -6.93 4.11 23.36
C LEU A 52 -6.84 4.43 21.88
N GLU A 53 -6.12 3.61 21.12
CA GLU A 53 -6.14 3.71 19.67
C GLU A 53 -7.33 2.90 19.14
N LEU A 54 -8.07 3.50 18.22
CA LEU A 54 -9.24 2.90 17.61
C LEU A 54 -8.87 2.32 16.26
N GLY A 55 -9.41 1.14 15.98
CA GLY A 55 -9.50 0.56 14.65
C GLY A 55 -10.95 0.31 14.25
N ASN A 56 -11.19 0.03 12.96
CA ASN A 56 -12.48 -0.40 12.48
C ASN A 56 -12.35 -1.48 11.42
N SER A 57 -13.22 -2.48 11.49
CA SER A 57 -13.29 -3.57 10.53
C SER A 57 -14.54 -3.49 9.68
N PHE A 58 -14.41 -3.84 8.39
CA PHE A 58 -15.53 -3.89 7.46
C PHE A 58 -15.58 -5.22 6.71
N PRO A 59 -16.79 -5.76 6.45
CA PRO A 59 -16.93 -7.03 5.78
C PRO A 59 -16.62 -6.90 4.28
N LYS A 60 -15.98 -7.93 3.73
CA LYS A 60 -15.72 -8.10 2.30
C LYS A 60 -16.05 -9.52 1.87
N ASP A 61 -16.72 -9.63 0.74
CA ASP A 61 -16.99 -10.92 0.09
C ASP A 61 -15.77 -11.31 -0.74
N VAL A 62 -15.18 -12.46 -0.43
CA VAL A 62 -13.98 -13.01 -1.10
C VAL A 62 -14.28 -14.41 -1.66
N THR A 63 -15.54 -14.67 -2.01
CA THR A 63 -16.01 -15.96 -2.49
C THR A 63 -15.38 -16.30 -3.84
N ASP A 64 -15.01 -17.57 -4.04
CA ASP A 64 -14.59 -18.09 -5.33
C ASP A 64 -15.78 -18.12 -6.30
N CYS A 65 -15.60 -17.57 -7.50
CA CYS A 65 -16.66 -17.41 -8.49
C CYS A 65 -17.02 -18.72 -9.22
N ARG A 66 -16.35 -19.83 -8.93
CA ARG A 66 -16.69 -21.12 -9.54
C ARG A 66 -18.03 -21.65 -9.01
N PRO A 67 -18.79 -22.39 -9.83
CA PRO A 67 -20.06 -22.94 -9.41
C PRO A 67 -19.93 -23.90 -8.22
N GLY A 68 -20.79 -23.73 -7.21
CA GLY A 68 -20.89 -24.63 -6.05
C GLY A 68 -20.00 -24.25 -4.86
N GLU A 69 -19.23 -23.17 -4.97
CA GLU A 69 -18.41 -22.65 -3.88
C GLU A 69 -19.27 -22.00 -2.78
N GLN A 70 -18.83 -22.14 -1.53
CA GLN A 70 -19.53 -21.55 -0.39
C GLN A 70 -19.15 -20.08 -0.22
N ARG A 71 -20.13 -19.27 0.20
CA ARG A 71 -19.89 -17.84 0.44
C ARG A 71 -18.88 -17.64 1.58
N VAL A 72 -17.84 -16.86 1.33
CA VAL A 72 -16.80 -16.50 2.31
C VAL A 72 -16.79 -14.99 2.51
N ILE A 73 -17.06 -14.55 3.74
CA ILE A 73 -16.95 -13.15 4.16
C ILE A 73 -15.76 -13.01 5.10
N LYS A 74 -14.83 -12.10 4.77
CA LYS A 74 -13.70 -11.68 5.62
C LYS A 74 -13.96 -10.28 6.16
N TYR A 75 -13.29 -9.92 7.25
CA TYR A 75 -13.40 -8.62 7.88
C TYR A 75 -12.04 -7.93 7.80
N ILE A 76 -11.93 -6.92 6.94
CA ILE A 76 -10.69 -6.19 6.72
C ILE A 76 -10.55 -5.18 7.85
N ALA A 77 -9.45 -5.27 8.58
CA ALA A 77 -9.09 -4.37 9.67
C ALA A 77 -8.45 -3.08 9.14
N VAL A 78 -8.80 -1.95 9.74
CA VAL A 78 -8.18 -0.64 9.52
C VAL A 78 -7.85 -0.06 10.89
N ASP A 79 -6.58 -0.11 11.25
CA ASP A 79 -6.09 0.42 12.50
C ASP A 79 -5.86 1.94 12.45
N ASP A 80 -5.62 2.54 13.62
CA ASP A 80 -5.19 3.92 13.81
C ASP A 80 -6.12 4.96 13.16
N ILE A 81 -7.42 4.74 13.30
CA ILE A 81 -8.43 5.66 12.77
C ILE A 81 -8.63 6.86 13.69
N ALA A 82 -8.39 6.70 15.00
CA ALA A 82 -8.50 7.78 15.98
C ALA A 82 -7.79 7.39 17.28
N GLU A 83 -7.43 8.37 18.09
CA GLU A 83 -6.93 8.19 19.45
C GLU A 83 -7.89 8.84 20.43
N ILE A 84 -8.27 8.12 21.48
CA ILE A 84 -9.12 8.61 22.56
C ILE A 84 -8.37 8.48 23.88
N ASN A 85 -8.52 9.48 24.74
CA ASN A 85 -7.96 9.46 26.08
C ASN A 85 -9.04 9.20 27.14
N ALA A 86 -8.65 8.52 28.21
CA ALA A 86 -9.41 8.45 29.44
C ALA A 86 -8.54 8.85 30.63
N GLU A 87 -9.11 9.63 31.54
CA GLU A 87 -8.42 10.05 32.77
C GLU A 87 -9.09 9.43 33.99
N ARG A 88 -8.28 8.91 34.92
CA ARG A 88 -8.79 8.39 36.18
C ARG A 88 -9.22 9.53 37.11
N GLN A 89 -10.49 9.51 37.52
CA GLN A 89 -11.08 10.39 38.53
C GLN A 89 -11.65 9.55 39.67
N GLY A 90 -10.86 9.33 40.72
CA GLY A 90 -11.22 8.49 41.86
C GLY A 90 -11.32 7.00 41.47
N ASP A 91 -12.52 6.44 41.60
CA ASP A 91 -12.84 5.04 41.29
C ASP A 91 -13.40 4.86 39.87
N GLU A 92 -13.34 5.89 39.03
CA GLU A 92 -13.84 5.89 37.67
C GLU A 92 -12.78 6.41 36.69
N TYR A 93 -12.87 5.99 35.44
CA TYR A 93 -12.17 6.58 34.29
C TYR A 93 -13.19 7.36 33.48
N ILE A 94 -12.88 8.62 33.20
CA ILE A 94 -13.69 9.48 32.34
C ILE A 94 -13.10 9.40 30.95
N LEU A 95 -13.86 8.80 30.04
CA LEU A 95 -13.51 8.66 28.63
C LEU A 95 -14.04 9.86 27.85
N GLU A 96 -13.18 10.56 27.13
CA GLU A 96 -13.56 11.70 26.29
C GLU A 96 -13.81 11.25 24.84
N LEU A 97 -15.07 11.12 24.44
CA LEU A 97 -15.41 10.61 23.12
C LEU A 97 -15.26 11.69 22.04
N LEU A 98 -14.57 11.35 20.95
CA LEU A 98 -14.51 12.18 19.76
C LEU A 98 -15.86 12.22 19.02
N PRO A 99 -16.18 13.31 18.31
CA PRO A 99 -17.33 13.36 17.40
C PRO A 99 -17.27 12.23 16.36
N ARG A 100 -18.43 11.68 15.99
CA ARG A 100 -18.52 10.59 14.99
C ARG A 100 -17.93 11.00 13.64
N GLU A 101 -18.06 12.26 13.26
CA GLU A 101 -17.52 12.81 12.02
C GLU A 101 -15.99 12.75 11.98
N GLU A 102 -15.33 12.86 13.14
CA GLU A 102 -13.88 12.77 13.25
C GLU A 102 -13.40 11.34 13.10
N VAL A 103 -14.00 10.40 13.84
CA VAL A 103 -13.70 8.96 13.72
C VAL A 103 -13.98 8.45 12.30
N ASN A 104 -15.07 8.89 11.68
CA ASN A 104 -15.39 8.52 10.30
C ASN A 104 -14.39 9.08 9.28
N ARG A 105 -13.87 10.30 9.50
CA ARG A 105 -12.79 10.86 8.67
C ARG A 105 -11.52 10.04 8.83
N GLY A 106 -11.19 9.68 10.06
CA GLY A 106 -10.11 8.77 10.41
C GLY A 106 -10.19 7.43 9.67
N LEU A 107 -11.39 6.83 9.60
CA LEU A 107 -11.62 5.61 8.83
C LEU A 107 -11.41 5.81 7.33
N ILE A 108 -11.89 6.91 6.75
CA ILE A 108 -11.68 7.23 5.32
C ILE A 108 -10.19 7.38 5.03
N ASP A 109 -9.45 8.09 5.88
CA ASP A 109 -8.01 8.29 5.74
C ASP A 109 -7.24 6.98 5.97
N GLY A 110 -7.65 6.16 6.93
CA GLY A 110 -7.11 4.82 7.19
C GLY A 110 -7.28 3.88 5.99
N LYS A 111 -8.48 3.82 5.40
CA LYS A 111 -8.73 3.05 4.17
C LYS A 111 -7.84 3.52 3.01
N LYS A 112 -7.61 4.83 2.89
CA LYS A 112 -6.72 5.40 1.88
C LYS A 112 -5.26 4.98 2.12
N ARG A 113 -4.78 5.02 3.37
CA ARG A 113 -3.44 4.54 3.74
C ARG A 113 -3.28 3.05 3.41
N LEU A 114 -4.23 2.22 3.84
CA LEU A 114 -4.25 0.79 3.57
C LEU A 114 -4.16 0.49 2.07
N ARG A 115 -4.98 1.17 1.26
CA ARG A 115 -4.93 1.06 -0.20
C ARG A 115 -3.57 1.48 -0.78
N ASP A 116 -3.00 2.58 -0.31
CA ASP A 116 -1.71 3.06 -0.79
C ASP A 116 -0.56 2.09 -0.42
N ASP A 117 -0.67 1.40 0.73
CA ASP A 117 0.25 0.35 1.15
C ASP A 117 0.08 -0.95 0.35
N LEU A 118 -1.16 -1.33 0.04
CA LEU A 118 -1.47 -2.44 -0.88
C LEU A 118 -0.94 -2.18 -2.31
N ASP A 119 -1.08 -0.95 -2.82
CA ASP A 119 -0.50 -0.56 -4.11
C ASP A 119 1.03 -0.70 -4.10
N GLN A 120 1.66 -0.32 -2.97
CA GLN A 120 3.09 -0.47 -2.79
C GLN A 120 3.50 -1.96 -2.72
N ALA A 121 2.78 -2.77 -1.94
CA ALA A 121 3.03 -4.20 -1.82
C ALA A 121 2.94 -4.90 -3.19
N MET A 122 1.91 -4.59 -3.98
CA MET A 122 1.73 -5.16 -5.31
C MET A 122 2.78 -4.68 -6.31
N ALA A 123 3.18 -3.40 -6.24
CA ALA A 123 4.29 -2.90 -7.05
C ALA A 123 5.61 -3.60 -6.72
N LYS A 124 5.90 -3.85 -5.44
CA LYS A 124 7.04 -4.66 -5.00
C LYS A 124 6.91 -6.12 -5.44
N ALA A 125 5.73 -6.70 -5.36
CA ALA A 125 5.51 -8.08 -5.79
C ALA A 125 5.72 -8.28 -7.30
N SER A 126 5.44 -7.25 -8.11
CA SER A 126 5.45 -7.30 -9.58
C SER A 126 6.50 -6.41 -10.25
N TYR A 127 7.51 -5.91 -9.52
CA TYR A 127 8.43 -4.89 -10.06
C TYR A 127 9.16 -5.35 -11.32
N LYS A 128 9.54 -6.64 -11.42
CA LYS A 128 10.27 -7.19 -12.59
C LYS A 128 9.40 -7.14 -13.83
N GLN A 129 8.15 -7.56 -13.66
CA GLN A 129 7.13 -7.55 -14.69
C GLN A 129 6.81 -6.10 -15.11
N ILE A 130 6.64 -5.19 -14.17
CA ILE A 130 6.37 -3.76 -14.43
C ILE A 130 7.54 -3.10 -15.17
N ALA A 131 8.79 -3.34 -14.72
CA ALA A 131 9.99 -2.79 -15.34
C ALA A 131 10.16 -3.23 -16.81
N SER A 132 9.64 -4.41 -17.18
CA SER A 132 9.68 -4.93 -18.56
C SER A 132 8.73 -4.23 -19.54
N ILE A 133 7.84 -3.36 -19.06
CA ILE A 133 6.87 -2.67 -19.90
C ILE A 133 7.59 -1.54 -20.66
N PRO A 134 7.53 -1.47 -22.00
CA PRO A 134 8.26 -0.47 -22.77
C PRO A 134 7.99 0.97 -22.36
N ALA A 135 6.74 1.29 -22.01
CA ALA A 135 6.38 2.62 -21.53
C ALA A 135 6.99 2.95 -20.15
N VAL A 136 7.11 1.97 -19.26
CA VAL A 136 7.78 2.12 -17.96
C VAL A 136 9.28 2.27 -18.18
N GLU A 137 9.88 1.40 -18.99
CA GLU A 137 11.31 1.46 -19.30
C GLU A 137 11.69 2.82 -19.92
N ASN A 138 10.89 3.33 -20.86
CA ASN A 138 11.10 4.63 -21.48
C ASN A 138 11.04 5.77 -20.46
N GLN A 139 10.12 5.71 -19.48
CA GLN A 139 10.03 6.72 -18.44
C GLN A 139 11.19 6.63 -17.43
N LEU A 140 11.69 5.42 -17.16
CA LEU A 140 12.82 5.17 -16.26
C LEU A 140 14.19 5.30 -16.93
N ASN A 141 14.25 5.49 -18.25
CA ASN A 141 15.50 5.62 -19.00
C ASN A 141 16.48 6.68 -18.42
N PRO A 142 16.04 7.85 -17.92
CA PRO A 142 16.92 8.82 -17.27
C PRO A 142 17.59 8.25 -16.02
N ILE A 143 16.83 7.57 -15.17
CA ILE A 143 17.33 6.88 -13.97
C ILE A 143 18.32 5.79 -14.38
N LYS A 144 17.97 4.97 -15.38
CA LYS A 144 18.84 3.93 -15.94
C LYS A 144 20.20 4.49 -16.37
N GLN A 145 20.19 5.63 -17.06
CA GLN A 145 21.42 6.28 -17.54
C GLN A 145 22.25 6.83 -16.40
N ILE A 146 21.65 7.51 -15.43
CA ILE A 146 22.36 8.03 -14.25
C ILE A 146 23.06 6.89 -13.51
N LEU A 147 22.34 5.83 -13.17
CA LEU A 147 22.91 4.66 -12.47
C LEU A 147 24.05 4.02 -13.26
N ARG A 148 23.88 3.84 -14.57
CA ARG A 148 24.91 3.27 -15.43
C ARG A 148 26.15 4.16 -15.50
N TRP A 149 25.98 5.47 -15.66
CA TRP A 149 27.11 6.39 -15.73
C TRP A 149 27.84 6.49 -14.39
N THR A 150 27.11 6.57 -13.29
CA THR A 150 27.68 6.57 -11.94
C THR A 150 28.51 5.32 -11.66
N ARG A 151 27.98 4.13 -12.02
CA ARG A 151 28.71 2.86 -11.89
C ARG A 151 30.03 2.85 -12.68
N ILE A 152 29.99 3.27 -13.94
CA ILE A 152 31.13 3.09 -14.87
C ILE A 152 32.16 4.21 -14.76
N TYR A 153 31.70 5.46 -14.58
CA TYR A 153 32.53 6.65 -14.78
C TYR A 153 32.68 7.53 -13.54
N GLN A 154 31.85 7.34 -12.51
CA GLN A 154 31.76 8.24 -11.35
C GLN A 154 31.74 9.73 -11.77
N PRO A 155 30.80 10.14 -12.64
CA PRO A 155 30.90 11.39 -13.36
C PRO A 155 30.59 12.60 -12.46
N PRO A 156 31.07 13.80 -12.82
CA PRO A 156 30.56 15.04 -12.25
C PRO A 156 29.06 15.18 -12.52
N PHE A 157 28.28 15.67 -11.54
CA PHE A 157 26.85 15.94 -11.71
C PHE A 157 26.56 16.84 -12.92
N GLU A 158 27.41 17.85 -13.15
CA GLU A 158 27.28 18.78 -14.26
C GLU A 158 27.38 18.12 -15.64
N GLU A 159 28.14 17.04 -15.77
CA GLU A 159 28.23 16.28 -17.02
C GLU A 159 27.00 15.42 -17.24
N VAL A 160 26.52 14.78 -16.18
CA VAL A 160 25.25 14.02 -16.20
C VAL A 160 24.08 14.93 -16.56
N ARG A 161 24.04 16.13 -15.98
CA ARG A 161 23.04 17.17 -16.26
C ARG A 161 23.02 17.52 -17.74
N LYS A 162 24.19 17.84 -18.33
CA LYS A 162 24.32 18.16 -19.76
C LYS A 162 23.92 16.97 -20.64
N ALA A 163 24.35 15.77 -20.29
CA ALA A 163 24.09 14.56 -21.07
C ALA A 163 22.61 14.15 -21.09
N GLN A 164 21.86 14.43 -20.02
CA GLN A 164 20.41 14.18 -19.97
C GLN A 164 19.64 15.09 -20.93
N GLY A 165 20.14 16.30 -21.24
CA GLY A 165 19.44 17.26 -22.11
C GLY A 165 18.05 17.65 -21.59
N LYS A 166 17.82 17.49 -20.29
CA LYS A 166 16.55 17.78 -19.61
C LYS A 166 16.64 19.06 -18.80
N ASP A 167 15.46 19.58 -18.45
CA ASP A 167 15.27 20.64 -17.46
C ASP A 167 16.12 20.40 -16.20
N ASP A 168 16.81 21.45 -15.75
CA ASP A 168 17.82 21.41 -14.69
C ASP A 168 17.26 20.85 -13.38
N GLU A 169 16.01 21.22 -13.05
CA GLU A 169 15.34 20.74 -11.85
C GLU A 169 15.00 19.25 -11.91
N LYS A 170 14.74 18.69 -13.11
CA LYS A 170 14.34 17.27 -13.24
C LYS A 170 15.52 16.33 -13.01
N THR A 171 16.69 16.65 -13.53
CA THR A 171 17.88 15.80 -13.36
C THR A 171 18.32 15.78 -11.91
N LEU A 172 18.30 16.93 -11.24
CA LEU A 172 18.60 17.01 -9.81
C LEU A 172 17.62 16.19 -8.98
N ARG A 173 16.31 16.24 -9.29
CA ARG A 173 15.31 15.42 -8.62
C ARG A 173 15.57 13.91 -8.78
N TYR A 174 15.97 13.46 -9.96
CA TYR A 174 16.34 12.04 -10.14
C TYR A 174 17.55 11.67 -9.28
N VAL A 175 18.59 12.51 -9.24
CA VAL A 175 19.81 12.27 -8.44
C VAL A 175 19.47 12.22 -6.95
N ASN A 176 18.74 13.21 -6.43
CA ASN A 176 18.33 13.24 -5.02
C ASN A 176 17.48 12.02 -4.66
N THR A 177 16.54 11.60 -5.52
CA THR A 177 15.77 10.37 -5.27
C THR A 177 16.68 9.14 -5.21
N LEU A 178 17.66 9.01 -6.11
CA LEU A 178 18.58 7.87 -6.10
C LEU A 178 19.55 7.88 -4.90
N GLU A 179 19.92 9.07 -4.42
CA GLU A 179 20.72 9.27 -3.21
C GLU A 179 19.93 8.92 -1.94
N GLU A 180 18.67 9.37 -1.83
CA GLU A 180 17.76 9.00 -0.75
C GLU A 180 17.53 7.48 -0.69
N LEU A 181 17.48 6.82 -1.84
CA LEU A 181 17.38 5.38 -1.95
C LEU A 181 18.73 4.65 -1.73
N GLY A 182 19.82 5.40 -1.56
CA GLY A 182 21.15 4.87 -1.28
C GLY A 182 21.82 4.16 -2.45
N PHE A 183 21.39 4.39 -3.69
CA PHE A 183 22.05 3.83 -4.89
C PHE A 183 23.30 4.62 -5.29
N ILE A 184 23.30 5.92 -5.02
CA ILE A 184 24.37 6.84 -5.37
C ILE A 184 24.62 7.83 -4.23
N GLU A 185 25.74 8.54 -4.28
CA GLU A 185 26.07 9.64 -3.37
C GLU A 185 26.66 10.79 -4.19
N LEU A 186 26.14 12.01 -4.03
CA LEU A 186 26.73 13.23 -4.58
C LEU A 186 27.67 13.82 -3.53
N ARG A 187 28.98 13.75 -3.76
CA ARG A 187 29.98 14.25 -2.80
C ARG A 187 30.29 15.73 -3.01
N ASP A 188 30.98 16.31 -2.04
CA ASP A 188 31.43 17.71 -2.04
C ASP A 188 32.35 18.06 -3.22
N ASP A 189 32.99 17.08 -3.84
CA ASP A 189 33.77 17.23 -5.08
C ASP A 189 32.89 17.37 -6.34
N GLY A 190 31.56 17.34 -6.18
CA GLY A 190 30.57 17.43 -7.25
C GLY A 190 30.42 16.17 -8.10
N HIS A 191 31.02 15.05 -7.69
CA HIS A 191 30.94 13.77 -8.40
C HIS A 191 29.91 12.83 -7.79
N LEU A 192 29.33 12.01 -8.65
CA LEU A 192 28.41 10.94 -8.28
C LEU A 192 29.19 9.65 -8.07
N TYR A 193 29.02 9.02 -6.91
CA TYR A 193 29.62 7.75 -6.57
C TYR A 193 28.56 6.67 -6.44
N ALA A 194 28.89 5.47 -6.90
CA ALA A 194 28.05 4.30 -6.68
C ALA A 194 28.10 3.89 -5.20
N GLN A 195 26.98 3.34 -4.73
CA GLN A 195 26.84 2.81 -3.38
C GLN A 195 26.48 1.31 -3.45
N ARG A 196 26.46 0.64 -2.29
CA ARG A 196 26.27 -0.82 -2.16
C ARG A 196 25.18 -1.44 -3.05
N PRO A 197 23.95 -0.89 -3.18
CA PRO A 197 22.92 -1.46 -4.05
C PRO A 197 23.32 -1.48 -5.53
N LEU A 198 24.15 -0.55 -5.97
CA LEU A 198 24.66 -0.46 -7.34
C LEU A 198 25.94 -1.30 -7.52
N ASP A 199 26.84 -1.29 -6.53
CA ASP A 199 28.13 -2.01 -6.57
C ASP A 199 27.97 -3.53 -6.52
N LYS A 200 26.90 -4.05 -5.89
CA LYS A 200 26.69 -5.51 -5.79
C LYS A 200 26.59 -6.19 -7.16
N TYR A 201 26.16 -5.45 -8.19
CA TYR A 201 26.03 -5.97 -9.55
C TYR A 201 27.37 -6.08 -10.29
N ASP A 202 28.44 -5.46 -9.78
CA ASP A 202 29.82 -5.72 -10.24
C ASP A 202 30.33 -7.07 -9.73
N LEU A 203 29.84 -7.55 -8.58
CA LEU A 203 30.21 -8.84 -8.00
C LEU A 203 29.49 -10.03 -8.66
N GLU A 204 28.34 -9.78 -9.29
CA GLU A 204 27.48 -10.81 -9.89
C GLU A 204 27.64 -10.93 -11.43
N GLU A 205 28.58 -10.20 -12.04
CA GLU A 205 28.81 -10.14 -13.51
C GLU A 205 27.52 -9.87 -14.32
N ILE A 206 26.54 -9.17 -13.74
CA ILE A 206 25.29 -8.86 -14.42
C ILE A 206 25.53 -7.68 -15.37
N GLU A 207 25.53 -7.97 -16.67
CA GLU A 207 25.72 -7.00 -17.75
C GLU A 207 24.46 -6.82 -18.63
N GLY A 208 24.46 -5.76 -19.45
CA GLY A 208 23.50 -5.58 -20.54
C GLY A 208 22.03 -5.40 -20.11
N GLU A 209 21.13 -6.14 -20.77
CA GLU A 209 19.68 -6.07 -20.53
C GLU A 209 19.25 -6.65 -19.17
N ASN A 210 20.00 -7.63 -18.64
CA ASN A 210 19.70 -8.23 -17.34
C ASN A 210 20.00 -7.26 -16.19
N PHE A 211 21.11 -6.52 -16.29
CA PHE A 211 21.44 -5.45 -15.33
C PHE A 211 20.34 -4.40 -15.27
N THR A 212 19.83 -4.03 -16.44
CA THR A 212 18.78 -3.02 -16.57
C THR A 212 17.50 -3.47 -15.88
N LYS A 213 17.06 -4.72 -16.07
CA LYS A 213 15.82 -5.23 -15.48
C LYS A 213 15.93 -5.38 -13.96
N GLU A 214 17.04 -5.92 -13.48
CA GLU A 214 17.24 -6.13 -12.04
C GLU A 214 17.38 -4.79 -11.30
N ILE A 215 18.19 -3.85 -11.81
CA ILE A 215 18.40 -2.59 -11.10
C ILE A 215 17.19 -1.65 -11.17
N LEU A 216 16.51 -1.57 -12.32
CA LEU A 216 15.26 -0.80 -12.39
C LEU A 216 14.18 -1.45 -11.52
N GLY A 217 14.20 -2.78 -11.45
CA GLY A 217 13.34 -3.53 -10.56
C GLY A 217 13.55 -3.16 -9.09
N GLU A 218 14.79 -3.17 -8.63
CA GLU A 218 15.16 -2.81 -7.26
C GLU A 218 14.88 -1.33 -6.95
N VAL A 219 15.11 -0.43 -7.91
CA VAL A 219 14.75 0.99 -7.77
C VAL A 219 13.24 1.15 -7.60
N ILE A 220 12.42 0.42 -8.37
CA ILE A 220 10.96 0.40 -8.20
C ILE A 220 10.58 -0.20 -6.84
N GLU A 221 11.21 -1.31 -6.44
CA GLU A 221 10.93 -2.00 -5.18
C GLU A 221 11.17 -1.09 -3.97
N GLN A 222 12.31 -0.40 -3.93
CA GLN A 222 12.69 0.48 -2.82
C GLN A 222 12.01 1.84 -2.90
N GLY A 223 11.85 2.39 -4.11
CA GLY A 223 11.46 3.78 -4.34
C GLY A 223 10.05 4.00 -4.87
N PHE A 224 9.18 3.00 -4.93
CA PHE A 224 7.85 3.11 -5.56
C PHE A 224 7.08 4.39 -5.18
N LYS A 225 6.97 4.70 -3.88
CA LYS A 225 6.26 5.90 -3.39
C LYS A 225 6.89 7.20 -3.90
N GLN A 226 8.21 7.36 -3.75
CA GLN A 226 8.95 8.55 -4.23
C GLN A 226 8.93 8.64 -5.77
N LEU A 227 9.25 7.57 -6.49
CA LEU A 227 9.23 7.53 -7.95
C LEU A 227 7.84 7.88 -8.51
N SER A 228 6.80 7.38 -7.87
CA SER A 228 5.44 7.62 -8.33
C SER A 228 4.94 9.04 -8.01
N ARG A 229 5.24 9.57 -6.82
CA ARG A 229 4.84 10.92 -6.38
C ARG A 229 5.69 11.99 -7.04
N ASP A 230 7.01 11.84 -6.98
CA ASP A 230 7.96 12.89 -7.30
C ASP A 230 8.24 12.90 -8.81
N LEU A 231 8.35 11.75 -9.45
CA LEU A 231 8.68 11.68 -10.88
C LEU A 231 7.45 11.59 -11.78
N GLY A 232 6.24 11.61 -11.20
CA GLY A 232 4.98 11.63 -11.94
C GLY A 232 4.73 10.37 -12.77
N LEU A 233 5.30 9.23 -12.35
CA LEU A 233 5.21 7.96 -13.05
C LEU A 233 3.84 7.30 -12.82
N GLY A 234 2.78 7.93 -13.34
CA GLY A 234 1.40 7.47 -13.16
C GLY A 234 1.13 6.06 -13.72
N ILE A 235 1.97 5.60 -14.66
CA ILE A 235 1.90 4.22 -15.17
C ILE A 235 2.22 3.18 -14.08
N LEU A 236 3.10 3.53 -13.13
CA LEU A 236 3.46 2.66 -12.01
C LEU A 236 2.29 2.48 -11.03
N ARG A 237 1.34 3.43 -10.95
CA ARG A 237 0.14 3.29 -10.10
C ARG A 237 -0.97 2.49 -10.73
N ASN A 238 -1.08 2.53 -12.06
CA ASN A 238 -2.24 1.96 -12.73
C ASN A 238 -2.26 0.43 -12.69
N LEU A 239 -1.11 -0.24 -12.85
CA LEU A 239 -1.08 -1.71 -12.89
C LEU A 239 -1.32 -2.35 -11.51
N PRO A 240 -0.68 -1.88 -10.41
CA PRO A 240 -1.00 -2.35 -9.07
C PRO A 240 -2.49 -2.27 -8.76
N LYS A 241 -3.17 -1.18 -9.13
CA LYS A 241 -4.62 -1.06 -8.96
C LYS A 241 -5.42 -2.21 -9.57
N PHE A 242 -5.18 -2.54 -10.84
CA PHE A 242 -5.92 -3.62 -11.49
C PHE A 242 -5.54 -5.00 -10.94
N ALA A 243 -4.28 -5.18 -10.54
CA ALA A 243 -3.83 -6.43 -9.93
C ALA A 243 -4.43 -6.61 -8.53
N ASN A 244 -4.50 -5.56 -7.72
CA ASN A 244 -5.11 -5.56 -6.38
C ASN A 244 -6.61 -5.84 -6.41
N GLY A 245 -7.30 -5.56 -7.52
CA GLY A 245 -8.68 -6.01 -7.73
C GLY A 245 -8.85 -7.53 -7.63
N TYR A 246 -7.79 -8.30 -7.88
CA TYR A 246 -7.75 -9.75 -7.65
C TYR A 246 -6.98 -10.12 -6.37
N TYR A 247 -5.75 -9.62 -6.23
CA TYR A 247 -4.80 -10.11 -5.23
C TYR A 247 -5.22 -9.84 -3.79
N LEU A 248 -5.98 -8.78 -3.54
CA LEU A 248 -6.47 -8.50 -2.20
C LEU A 248 -7.38 -9.62 -1.71
N ASP A 249 -8.37 -10.02 -2.50
CA ASP A 249 -9.28 -11.09 -2.12
C ASP A 249 -8.54 -12.43 -1.96
N ALA A 250 -7.57 -12.70 -2.83
CA ALA A 250 -6.75 -13.91 -2.74
C ALA A 250 -5.92 -13.96 -1.44
N VAL A 251 -5.29 -12.85 -1.06
CA VAL A 251 -4.51 -12.73 0.19
C VAL A 251 -5.43 -12.80 1.42
N GLU A 252 -6.54 -12.05 1.43
CA GLU A 252 -7.54 -12.10 2.51
C GLU A 252 -8.12 -13.51 2.73
N LYS A 253 -8.31 -14.25 1.63
CA LYS A 253 -8.80 -15.63 1.69
C LYS A 253 -7.71 -16.63 2.09
N GLU A 254 -6.43 -16.25 1.99
CA GLU A 254 -5.26 -17.14 2.09
C GLU A 254 -5.31 -18.24 1.02
N ASP A 255 -5.73 -17.88 -0.20
CA ASP A 255 -5.98 -18.83 -1.29
C ASP A 255 -5.36 -18.34 -2.61
N PRO A 256 -4.15 -18.79 -2.97
CA PRO A 256 -3.56 -18.48 -4.27
C PRO A 256 -4.35 -19.06 -5.45
N GLY A 257 -5.20 -20.06 -5.21
CA GLY A 257 -6.01 -20.73 -6.22
C GLY A 257 -7.41 -20.12 -6.38
N LEU A 258 -7.68 -18.94 -5.79
CA LEU A 258 -8.96 -18.26 -5.92
C LEU A 258 -9.28 -17.95 -7.39
N HIS A 259 -10.46 -18.32 -7.84
CA HIS A 259 -10.94 -17.96 -9.18
C HIS A 259 -11.92 -16.81 -9.11
N LEU A 260 -11.57 -15.65 -9.67
CA LEU A 260 -12.46 -14.50 -9.78
C LEU A 260 -12.82 -14.23 -11.24
N ASP A 261 -14.09 -13.90 -11.48
CA ASP A 261 -14.55 -13.42 -12.78
C ASP A 261 -14.25 -11.92 -12.96
N LEU A 262 -14.45 -11.44 -14.20
CA LEU A 262 -14.21 -10.04 -14.56
C LEU A 262 -15.05 -9.06 -13.73
N ASP A 263 -16.31 -9.40 -13.46
CA ASP A 263 -17.25 -8.50 -12.79
C ASP A 263 -16.87 -8.33 -11.31
N THR A 264 -16.48 -9.42 -10.66
CA THR A 264 -16.02 -9.43 -9.26
C THR A 264 -14.75 -8.60 -9.10
N ILE A 265 -13.75 -8.81 -9.97
CA ILE A 265 -12.53 -7.99 -9.97
C ILE A 265 -12.85 -6.52 -10.22
N HIS A 266 -13.81 -6.24 -11.11
CA HIS A 266 -14.19 -4.86 -11.41
C HIS A 266 -14.89 -4.17 -10.23
N GLU A 267 -15.81 -4.86 -9.55
CA GLU A 267 -16.44 -4.34 -8.33
C GLU A 267 -15.40 -4.15 -7.20
N ASN A 268 -14.42 -5.06 -7.07
CA ASN A 268 -13.31 -4.88 -6.13
C ASN A 268 -12.52 -3.60 -6.40
N ILE A 269 -12.23 -3.28 -7.65
CA ILE A 269 -11.57 -2.02 -8.02
C ILE A 269 -12.44 -0.82 -7.65
N ILE A 270 -13.76 -0.90 -7.84
CA ILE A 270 -14.68 0.20 -7.48
C ILE A 270 -14.75 0.37 -5.97
N ASP A 271 -14.82 -0.71 -5.20
CA ASP A 271 -14.88 -0.68 -3.74
C ASP A 271 -13.66 0.01 -3.13
N TRP A 272 -12.46 -0.31 -3.64
CA TRP A 272 -11.20 0.19 -3.09
C TRP A 272 -10.77 1.55 -3.63
N TYR A 273 -11.03 1.82 -4.91
CA TYR A 273 -10.54 3.02 -5.58
C TYR A 273 -11.64 4.05 -5.86
N GLY A 274 -12.89 3.67 -5.59
CA GLY A 274 -14.06 4.53 -5.62
C GLY A 274 -14.85 4.50 -6.94
N PRO A 275 -16.07 5.08 -6.96
CA PRO A 275 -16.98 5.05 -8.10
C PRO A 275 -16.43 5.65 -9.39
N SER A 276 -15.46 6.56 -9.28
CA SER A 276 -14.77 7.16 -10.44
C SER A 276 -13.95 6.16 -11.25
N GLU A 277 -13.67 4.99 -10.70
CA GLU A 277 -12.97 3.91 -11.40
C GLU A 277 -13.92 2.93 -12.10
N ARG A 278 -15.22 3.21 -12.11
CA ARG A 278 -16.17 2.49 -12.97
C ARG A 278 -15.78 2.72 -14.44
N ARG A 279 -15.38 1.64 -15.11
CA ARG A 279 -14.95 1.63 -16.50
C ARG A 279 -15.81 0.66 -17.30
N HIS A 280 -15.75 0.75 -18.62
CA HIS A 280 -16.38 -0.24 -19.47
C HIS A 280 -15.68 -1.61 -19.31
N GLU A 281 -16.43 -2.72 -19.37
CA GLU A 281 -15.88 -4.09 -19.18
C GLU A 281 -14.67 -4.38 -20.07
N TYR A 282 -14.70 -3.94 -21.34
CA TYR A 282 -13.59 -4.10 -22.28
C TYR A 282 -12.30 -3.43 -21.79
N VAL A 283 -12.39 -2.28 -21.13
CA VAL A 283 -11.20 -1.59 -20.59
C VAL A 283 -10.61 -2.39 -19.43
N VAL A 284 -11.46 -2.95 -18.57
CA VAL A 284 -10.99 -3.78 -17.45
C VAL A 284 -10.37 -5.06 -17.98
N ARG A 285 -11.04 -5.74 -18.92
CA ARG A 285 -10.55 -6.95 -19.58
C ARG A 285 -9.19 -6.73 -20.25
N ASP A 286 -9.01 -5.66 -21.02
CA ASP A 286 -7.72 -5.31 -21.62
C ASP A 286 -6.60 -5.15 -20.58
N LYS A 287 -6.92 -4.62 -19.40
CA LYS A 287 -5.96 -4.48 -18.29
C LYS A 287 -5.62 -5.82 -17.66
N LEU A 288 -6.61 -6.68 -17.40
CA LEU A 288 -6.38 -8.00 -16.83
C LEU A 288 -5.65 -8.93 -17.81
N ASP A 289 -5.99 -8.88 -19.10
CA ASP A 289 -5.28 -9.61 -20.16
C ASP A 289 -3.83 -9.11 -20.26
N ARG A 290 -3.59 -7.80 -20.08
CA ARG A 290 -2.23 -7.26 -19.99
C ARG A 290 -1.48 -7.80 -18.77
N LEU A 291 -2.09 -7.84 -17.59
CA LEU A 291 -1.49 -8.44 -16.39
C LEU A 291 -1.17 -9.93 -16.60
N THR A 292 -2.05 -10.64 -17.30
CA THR A 292 -1.83 -12.05 -17.68
C THR A 292 -0.63 -12.19 -18.61
N SER A 293 -0.53 -11.34 -19.65
CA SER A 293 0.62 -11.36 -20.58
C SER A 293 1.96 -11.02 -19.91
N LEU A 294 1.93 -10.35 -18.76
CA LEU A 294 3.10 -9.99 -17.97
C LEU A 294 3.44 -11.06 -16.92
N GLY A 295 2.64 -12.11 -16.78
CA GLY A 295 2.80 -13.13 -15.73
C GLY A 295 2.54 -12.60 -14.33
N ILE A 296 1.69 -11.58 -14.20
CA ILE A 296 1.21 -11.06 -12.90
C ILE A 296 -0.08 -11.79 -12.51
N LEU A 297 -0.92 -12.14 -13.46
CA LEU A 297 -2.10 -12.98 -13.27
C LEU A 297 -2.03 -14.18 -14.20
N GLU A 298 -2.86 -15.17 -13.94
CA GLU A 298 -3.12 -16.30 -14.82
C GLU A 298 -4.60 -16.29 -15.22
N LYS A 299 -4.91 -16.92 -16.36
CA LYS A 299 -6.28 -16.97 -16.89
C LYS A 299 -6.66 -18.40 -17.22
N GLU A 300 -7.73 -18.86 -16.59
CA GLU A 300 -8.28 -20.21 -16.74
C GLU A 300 -9.73 -20.11 -17.23
N GLY A 301 -9.93 -20.23 -18.54
CA GLY A 301 -11.24 -20.03 -19.15
C GLY A 301 -11.73 -18.59 -18.99
N GLU A 302 -12.81 -18.41 -18.22
CA GLU A 302 -13.41 -17.09 -17.93
C GLU A 302 -12.92 -16.46 -16.62
N TYR A 303 -12.15 -17.21 -15.82
CA TYR A 303 -11.66 -16.76 -14.52
C TYR A 303 -10.20 -16.31 -14.57
N TYR A 304 -9.85 -15.41 -13.66
CA TYR A 304 -8.47 -15.03 -13.35
C TYR A 304 -8.05 -15.67 -12.04
N THR A 305 -6.78 -16.05 -11.98
CA THR A 305 -6.12 -16.71 -10.85
C THR A 305 -4.73 -16.08 -10.64
N SER A 306 -4.11 -16.37 -9.49
CA SER A 306 -2.81 -15.81 -9.13
C SER A 306 -1.68 -16.48 -9.89
N ASN A 307 -0.63 -15.71 -10.17
CA ASN A 307 0.67 -16.32 -10.37
C ASN A 307 1.30 -16.60 -9.01
N THR A 308 1.73 -17.84 -8.75
CA THR A 308 2.24 -18.27 -7.44
C THR A 308 3.39 -17.40 -6.91
N ASN A 309 4.32 -16.98 -7.78
CA ASN A 309 5.45 -16.16 -7.35
C ASN A 309 5.00 -14.75 -6.95
N THR A 310 4.05 -14.18 -7.67
CA THR A 310 3.49 -12.87 -7.35
C THR A 310 2.62 -12.95 -6.08
N TYR A 311 1.82 -14.01 -5.91
CA TYR A 311 1.05 -14.24 -4.69
C TYR A 311 1.95 -14.28 -3.45
N ASN A 312 2.96 -15.16 -3.43
CA ASN A 312 3.84 -15.33 -2.26
C ASN A 312 4.54 -14.00 -1.88
N ARG A 313 4.92 -13.21 -2.88
CA ARG A 313 5.51 -11.88 -2.65
C ARG A 313 4.47 -10.89 -2.12
N MET A 314 3.28 -10.88 -2.71
CA MET A 314 2.19 -10.01 -2.26
C MET A 314 1.84 -10.31 -0.81
N GLU A 315 1.63 -11.57 -0.46
CA GLU A 315 1.38 -12.04 0.91
C GLU A 315 2.50 -11.60 1.87
N SER A 316 3.77 -11.66 1.43
CA SER A 316 4.91 -11.24 2.27
C SER A 316 5.01 -9.71 2.48
N TYR A 317 4.52 -8.91 1.54
CA TYR A 317 4.57 -7.44 1.62
C TYR A 317 3.24 -6.80 2.04
N SER A 318 2.19 -7.61 2.08
CA SER A 318 0.83 -7.19 2.40
C SER A 318 0.76 -6.63 3.83
N PRO A 319 0.07 -5.50 4.05
CA PRO A 319 -0.22 -5.00 5.39
C PRO A 319 -1.38 -5.74 6.08
N ILE A 320 -2.13 -6.56 5.32
CA ILE A 320 -3.26 -7.40 5.79
C ILE A 320 -2.82 -8.85 5.93
#